data_AF-A0A767XGQ0-F1
#
_entry.id   AF-A0A767XGQ0-F1
#
_cell.length_a   1.000
_cell.length_b   1.000
_cell.length_c   1.000
_cell.angle_alpha   90.00
_cell.angle_beta   90.00
_cell.angle_gamma   90.00
#
_symmetry.space_group_name_H-M   'P 1'
#
loop_
_entity.id
_entity.type
_entity.pdbx_description
1 polymer ?
#
loop_
_entity_poly.entity_id
_entity_poly.type
_entity_poly.pdbx_seq_one_letter_code
_entity_poly.pdbx_strand_id
1 'polypeptide(L)'
;MTLFAEYNSPYLFAIAFVFFIGVLEMISLIFGHFLSGALDAHLDHYDALSSGPAGQALHYLNIGRVPALVVLCLLAGYFGLFGILIQHGGIMLWQAPLSNLLLVPLSIVLSVFAVHYSGKILAPWLPRDESSALREEEFIGGMAI
;
A
#
# COMPACT_ATOMS: atom_id res chain seq x y z
N MET A 1 -27.07 -0.53 14.42
CA MET A 1 -26.04 -0.46 13.36
C MET A 1 -24.67 -0.50 14.02
N THR A 2 -24.04 -1.68 14.12
CA THR A 2 -22.80 -1.91 14.90
C THR A 2 -21.53 -1.52 14.15
N LEU A 3 -21.63 -1.23 12.84
CA LEU A 3 -20.48 -0.93 11.99
C LEU A 3 -19.95 0.48 12.25
N PHE A 4 -20.83 1.48 12.38
CA PHE A 4 -20.50 2.90 12.64
C PHE A 4 -20.30 3.25 14.12
N ALA A 5 -19.93 2.28 14.94
CA ALA A 5 -19.64 2.54 16.34
C ALA A 5 -18.30 3.26 16.52
N GLU A 6 -18.15 4.05 17.59
CA GLU A 6 -16.94 4.84 17.85
C GLU A 6 -15.67 3.98 17.92
N TYR A 7 -15.77 2.74 18.43
CA TYR A 7 -14.64 1.83 18.50
C TYR A 7 -14.12 1.43 17.09
N ASN A 8 -14.95 1.47 16.05
CA ASN A 8 -14.54 1.17 14.66
C ASN A 8 -13.99 2.38 13.91
N SER A 9 -14.05 3.58 14.49
CA SER A 9 -13.65 4.85 13.88
C SER A 9 -12.29 4.81 13.16
N PRO A 10 -11.18 4.34 13.77
CA PRO A 10 -9.87 4.34 13.09
C PRO A 10 -9.84 3.43 11.85
N TYR A 11 -10.56 2.31 11.89
CA TYR A 11 -10.60 1.35 10.79
C TYR A 11 -11.47 1.84 9.63
N LEU A 12 -12.62 2.45 9.96
CA LEU A 12 -13.49 3.08 8.97
C LEU A 12 -12.81 4.27 8.31
N PHE A 13 -12.07 5.07 9.08
CA PHE A 13 -11.26 6.15 8.53
C PHE A 13 -10.25 5.62 7.51
N ALA A 14 -9.55 4.52 7.81
CA ALA A 14 -8.60 3.92 6.89
C ALA A 14 -9.27 3.43 5.59
N ILE A 15 -10.42 2.74 5.68
CA ILE A 15 -11.17 2.30 4.49
C ILE A 15 -11.66 3.49 3.67
N ALA A 16 -12.20 4.53 4.32
CA ALA A 16 -12.63 5.75 3.65
C ALA A 16 -11.45 6.45 2.96
N PHE A 17 -10.29 6.50 3.62
CA PHE A 17 -9.07 7.08 3.06
C PHE A 17 -8.62 6.34 1.79
N VAL A 18 -8.61 5.01 1.81
CA VAL A 18 -8.32 4.18 0.61
C VAL A 18 -9.32 4.47 -0.51
N PHE A 19 -10.60 4.57 -0.17
CA PHE A 19 -11.65 4.90 -1.15
C PHE A 19 -11.39 6.28 -1.79
N PHE A 20 -11.06 7.30 -1.01
CA PHE A 20 -10.73 8.62 -1.53
C PHE A 20 -9.49 8.61 -2.42
N ILE A 21 -8.43 7.90 -2.02
CA ILE A 21 -7.25 7.74 -2.87
C ILE A 21 -7.63 7.06 -4.20
N GLY A 22 -8.44 6.00 -4.16
CA GLY A 22 -8.93 5.34 -5.38
C GLY A 22 -9.72 6.27 -6.29
N VAL A 23 -10.57 7.13 -5.73
CA VAL A 23 -11.30 8.15 -6.50
C VAL A 23 -10.33 9.16 -7.12
N LEU A 24 -9.33 9.63 -6.37
CA LEU A 24 -8.31 10.55 -6.89
C LEU A 24 -7.46 9.93 -7.99
N GLU A 25 -7.10 8.65 -7.87
CA GLU A 25 -6.38 7.91 -8.91
C GLU A 25 -7.26 7.81 -10.16
N MET A 26 -8.53 7.44 -10.03
CA MET A 26 -9.47 7.36 -11.16
C MET A 26 -9.63 8.70 -11.88
N ILE A 27 -9.71 9.80 -11.13
CA ILE A 27 -9.75 11.15 -11.70
C ILE A 27 -8.45 11.45 -12.45
N SER A 28 -7.30 11.12 -11.86
CA SER A 28 -5.98 11.36 -12.48
C SER A 28 -5.83 10.61 -13.80
N LEU A 29 -6.29 9.36 -13.84
CA LEU A 29 -6.29 8.53 -15.06
C LEU A 29 -7.13 9.15 -16.18
N ILE A 30 -8.25 9.81 -15.87
CA ILE A 30 -9.08 10.52 -16.86
C ILE A 30 -8.30 11.69 -17.51
N PHE A 31 -7.45 12.37 -16.74
CA PHE A 31 -6.58 13.43 -17.25
C PHE A 31 -5.29 12.91 -17.89
N GLY A 32 -5.09 11.59 -17.98
CA GLY A 32 -3.88 10.97 -18.52
C GLY A 32 -2.67 11.02 -17.59
N HIS A 33 -2.89 11.29 -16.30
CA HIS A 33 -1.84 11.30 -15.27
C HIS A 33 -1.93 10.06 -14.38
N PHE A 34 -0.77 9.56 -13.96
CA PHE A 34 -0.65 8.51 -12.94
C PHE A 34 -0.25 9.16 -11.61
N LEU A 35 -1.19 9.31 -10.69
CA LEU A 35 -0.92 9.88 -9.36
C LEU A 35 0.01 8.95 -8.56
N SER A 36 -0.14 7.65 -8.73
CA SER A 36 0.81 6.63 -8.28
C SER A 36 2.25 6.90 -8.73
N GLY A 37 2.47 7.27 -9.99
CA GLY A 37 3.80 7.60 -10.53
C GLY A 37 4.36 8.94 -10.02
N ALA A 38 3.51 9.95 -9.84
CA ALA A 38 3.92 11.24 -9.27
C ALA A 38 4.38 11.09 -7.81
N LEU A 39 3.72 10.22 -7.04
CA LEU A 39 4.10 9.93 -5.66
C LEU A 39 5.44 9.19 -5.59
N ASP A 40 5.66 8.20 -6.47
CA ASP A 40 6.92 7.45 -6.55
C ASP A 40 8.11 8.38 -6.86
N ALA A 41 7.96 9.26 -7.85
CA ALA A 41 8.99 10.23 -8.22
C ALA A 41 9.35 11.20 -7.07
N HIS A 42 8.37 11.55 -6.23
CA HIS A 42 8.61 12.41 -5.08
C HIS A 42 9.32 11.65 -3.93
N LEU A 43 9.01 10.37 -3.75
CA LEU A 43 9.64 9.53 -2.73
C LEU A 43 11.10 9.21 -3.08
N ASP A 44 11.42 8.96 -4.35
CA ASP A 44 12.79 8.74 -4.82
C ASP A 44 13.69 9.97 -4.61
N HIS A 45 13.11 11.17 -4.63
CA HIS A 45 13.84 12.40 -4.34
C HIS A 45 14.16 12.56 -2.83
N TYR A 46 13.40 11.88 -1.96
CA TYR A 46 13.59 11.89 -0.51
C TYR A 46 14.49 10.74 -0.05
N ASP A 47 15.79 10.86 -0.34
CA ASP A 47 16.84 9.92 0.08
C ASP A 47 16.97 9.82 1.63
N ALA A 48 16.37 10.76 2.37
CA ALA A 48 16.32 10.75 3.84
C ALA A 48 15.46 9.60 4.41
N LEU A 49 14.55 9.00 3.63
CA LEU A 49 13.86 7.79 4.03
C LEU A 49 14.74 6.54 3.86
N SER A 50 15.79 6.55 3.04
CA SER A 50 16.56 5.33 2.69
C SER A 50 17.46 4.79 3.81
N SER A 51 17.86 5.63 4.77
CA SER A 51 18.84 5.29 5.82
C SER A 51 18.24 5.04 7.21
N GLY A 52 16.93 5.24 7.41
CA GLY A 52 16.26 5.06 8.70
C GLY A 52 15.46 3.74 8.83
N PRO A 53 14.99 3.38 10.05
CA PRO A 53 14.13 2.21 10.27
C PRO A 53 12.85 2.23 9.42
N ALA A 54 12.34 3.43 9.13
CA ALA A 54 11.21 3.62 8.23
C ALA A 54 11.56 3.18 6.80
N GLY A 55 12.72 3.56 6.25
CA GLY A 55 13.18 3.10 4.93
C GLY A 55 13.30 1.60 4.82
N GLN A 56 13.83 0.97 5.87
CA GLN A 56 13.98 -0.48 5.90
C GLN A 56 12.61 -1.18 5.94
N ALA A 57 11.63 -0.60 6.65
CA ALA A 57 10.24 -1.06 6.63
C ALA A 57 9.57 -0.83 5.26
N LEU A 58 9.83 0.32 4.60
CA LEU A 58 9.31 0.62 3.26
C LEU A 58 9.88 -0.35 2.21
N HIS A 59 11.20 -0.61 2.24
CA HIS A 59 11.85 -1.60 1.38
C HIS A 59 11.30 -3.02 1.65
N TYR A 60 11.07 -3.36 2.92
CA TYR A 60 10.44 -4.63 3.30
C TYR A 60 9.00 -4.76 2.78
N LEU A 61 8.31 -3.64 2.59
CA LEU A 61 6.98 -3.54 1.99
C LEU A 61 6.98 -3.62 0.44
N ASN A 62 8.14 -3.90 -0.18
CA ASN A 62 8.37 -3.95 -1.64
C ASN A 62 8.16 -2.61 -2.38
N ILE A 63 8.36 -1.46 -1.71
CA ILE A 63 8.50 -0.17 -2.41
C ILE A 63 9.71 -0.26 -3.36
N GLY A 64 9.49 -0.03 -4.65
CA GLY A 64 10.43 -0.31 -5.75
C GLY A 64 10.08 -1.52 -6.65
N ARG A 65 9.08 -2.33 -6.29
CA ARG A 65 8.46 -3.32 -7.19
C ARG A 65 7.01 -3.00 -7.55
N VAL A 66 6.35 -2.19 -6.73
CA VAL A 66 4.95 -1.79 -6.82
C VAL A 66 4.86 -0.31 -6.47
N PRO A 67 4.00 0.51 -7.09
CA PRO A 67 3.97 1.96 -6.87
C PRO A 67 3.59 2.23 -5.42
N ALA A 68 4.25 3.20 -4.79
CA ALA A 68 4.06 3.46 -3.36
C ALA A 68 2.60 3.69 -2.95
N LEU A 69 1.79 4.31 -3.82
CA LEU A 69 0.37 4.56 -3.58
C LEU A 69 -0.44 3.26 -3.46
N VAL A 70 -0.14 2.25 -4.28
CA VAL A 70 -0.79 0.93 -4.19
C VAL A 70 -0.42 0.25 -2.89
N VAL A 71 0.84 0.32 -2.48
CA VAL A 71 1.32 -0.25 -1.20
C VAL A 71 0.64 0.45 -0.02
N LEU A 72 0.51 1.78 -0.05
CA LEU A 72 -0.22 2.56 0.95
C LEU A 72 -1.69 2.14 1.03
N CYS A 73 -2.35 1.98 -0.14
CA CYS A 73 -3.74 1.53 -0.20
C CYS A 73 -3.93 0.13 0.36
N LEU A 74 -3.01 -0.81 0.05
CA LEU A 74 -3.06 -2.15 0.62
C LEU A 74 -2.85 -2.12 2.13
N LEU A 75 -1.88 -1.35 2.62
CA LEU A 75 -1.60 -1.23 4.05
C LEU A 75 -2.82 -0.68 4.81
N ALA A 76 -3.36 0.45 4.39
CA ALA A 76 -4.54 1.06 5.00
C ALA A 76 -5.78 0.17 4.83
N GLY A 77 -5.93 -0.49 3.69
CA GLY A 77 -7.03 -1.40 3.39
C GLY A 77 -7.03 -2.64 4.30
N TYR A 78 -5.88 -3.32 4.42
CA TYR A 78 -5.73 -4.45 5.32
C TYR A 78 -5.84 -4.05 6.79
N PHE A 79 -5.30 -2.89 7.18
CA PHE A 79 -5.48 -2.36 8.53
C PHE A 79 -6.97 -2.16 8.85
N GLY A 80 -7.73 -1.53 7.96
CA GLY A 80 -9.16 -1.34 8.12
C GLY A 80 -9.93 -2.67 8.15
N LEU A 81 -9.59 -3.59 7.24
CA LEU A 81 -10.22 -4.90 7.14
C LEU A 81 -9.99 -5.77 8.39
N PHE A 82 -8.72 -5.95 8.80
CA PHE A 82 -8.40 -6.76 9.97
C PHE A 82 -8.94 -6.14 11.25
N GLY A 83 -8.86 -4.81 11.39
CA GLY A 83 -9.42 -4.11 12.54
C GLY A 83 -10.92 -4.38 12.71
N ILE A 84 -11.70 -4.24 11.63
CA ILE A 84 -13.14 -4.53 11.64
C ILE A 84 -13.41 -6.02 11.92
N LEU A 85 -12.66 -6.93 11.27
CA LEU A 85 -12.86 -8.37 11.43
C LEU A 85 -12.57 -8.83 12.87
N ILE A 86 -11.46 -8.39 13.46
CA ILE A 86 -11.08 -8.76 14.82
C ILE A 86 -12.02 -8.11 15.82
N GLN A 87 -12.40 -6.85 15.64
CA GLN A 87 -13.38 -6.18 16.49
C GLN A 87 -14.73 -6.90 16.45
N HIS A 88 -15.19 -7.29 15.26
CA HIS A 88 -16.45 -8.03 15.10
C HIS A 88 -16.38 -9.42 15.76
N GLY A 89 -15.28 -10.16 15.55
CA GLY A 89 -15.07 -11.45 16.22
C GLY A 89 -15.00 -11.33 17.74
N GLY A 90 -14.38 -10.26 18.23
CA GLY A 90 -14.31 -9.94 19.65
C GLY A 90 -15.68 -9.67 20.29
N ILE A 91 -16.52 -8.90 19.60
CA ILE A 91 -17.91 -8.66 20.05
C ILE A 91 -18.70 -9.97 20.05
N MET A 92 -18.53 -10.83 19.04
CA MET A 92 -19.22 -12.12 19.00
C MET A 92 -18.81 -13.04 20.16
N LEU A 93 -17.51 -13.09 20.49
CA LEU A 93 -16.98 -14.02 21.47
C LEU A 93 -17.07 -13.52 22.92
N TRP A 94 -16.81 -12.24 23.17
CA TRP A 94 -16.79 -11.64 24.50
C TRP A 94 -18.01 -10.75 24.82
N GLN A 95 -18.93 -10.55 23.86
CA GLN A 95 -20.07 -9.64 23.99
C GLN A 95 -19.66 -8.19 24.35
N ALA A 96 -18.38 -7.86 24.17
CA ALA A 96 -17.80 -6.58 24.52
C ALA A 96 -16.79 -6.15 23.43
N PRO A 97 -16.71 -4.84 23.12
CA PRO A 97 -15.71 -4.33 22.20
C PRO A 97 -14.31 -4.46 22.81
N LEU A 98 -13.32 -4.86 22.00
CA LEU A 98 -11.92 -4.82 22.40
C LEU A 98 -11.44 -3.37 22.53
N SER A 99 -10.44 -3.17 23.39
CA SER A 99 -9.77 -1.89 23.51
C SER A 99 -8.91 -1.60 22.27
N ASN A 100 -9.18 -0.45 21.65
CA ASN A 100 -8.43 0.03 20.48
C ASN A 100 -6.94 0.21 20.76
N LEU A 101 -6.54 0.40 22.02
CA LEU A 101 -5.15 0.61 22.39
C LEU A 101 -4.26 -0.59 22.05
N LEU A 102 -4.79 -1.80 22.16
CA LEU A 102 -4.10 -3.03 21.79
C LEU A 102 -4.46 -3.48 20.37
N LEU A 103 -5.69 -3.22 19.94
CA LEU A 103 -6.17 -3.70 18.66
C LEU A 103 -5.54 -2.95 17.47
N VAL A 104 -5.31 -1.64 17.60
CA VAL A 104 -4.66 -0.83 16.56
C VAL A 104 -3.25 -1.36 16.23
N PRO A 105 -2.31 -1.49 17.19
CA PRO A 105 -0.97 -2.00 16.87
C PRO A 105 -1.01 -3.43 16.35
N LEU A 106 -1.89 -4.29 16.88
CA LEU A 106 -2.07 -5.65 16.38
C LEU A 106 -2.53 -5.66 14.91
N SER A 107 -3.49 -4.81 14.57
CA SER A 107 -4.01 -4.69 13.20
C SER A 107 -2.95 -4.13 12.24
N ILE A 108 -2.11 -3.19 12.69
CA ILE A 108 -0.98 -2.68 11.91
C ILE A 108 0.00 -3.80 11.60
N VAL A 109 0.42 -4.57 12.60
CA VAL A 109 1.37 -5.68 12.40
C VAL A 109 0.80 -6.69 11.40
N LEU A 110 -0.46 -7.11 11.57
CA LEU A 110 -1.12 -8.02 10.63
C LEU A 110 -1.22 -7.44 9.23
N SER A 111 -1.50 -6.14 9.09
CA SER A 111 -1.55 -5.47 7.80
C SER A 111 -0.19 -5.46 7.10
N VAL A 112 0.91 -5.21 7.82
CA VAL A 112 2.27 -5.23 7.26
C VAL A 112 2.61 -6.61 6.72
N PHE A 113 2.32 -7.67 7.49
CA PHE A 113 2.50 -9.04 7.02
C PHE A 113 1.66 -9.33 5.76
N ALA A 114 0.37 -8.97 5.77
CA ALA A 114 -0.50 -9.19 4.63
C ALA A 114 -0.01 -8.46 3.37
N VAL A 115 0.42 -7.19 3.50
CA VAL A 115 0.99 -6.41 2.39
C VAL A 115 2.25 -7.06 1.84
N HIS A 116 3.14 -7.56 2.71
CA HIS A 116 4.36 -8.22 2.25
C HIS A 116 4.06 -9.44 1.35
N TYR A 117 3.09 -10.28 1.76
CA TYR A 117 2.66 -11.43 0.96
C TYR A 117 1.91 -11.02 -0.31
N SER A 118 0.96 -10.08 -0.21
CA SER A 118 0.16 -9.65 -1.36
C SER A 118 0.99 -8.90 -2.39
N GLY A 119 1.95 -8.07 -1.95
CA GLY A 119 2.85 -7.31 -2.82
C GLY A 119 3.68 -8.23 -3.71
N LYS A 120 4.11 -9.41 -3.20
CA LYS A 120 4.81 -10.42 -4.01
C LYS A 120 3.92 -11.04 -5.10
N ILE A 121 2.62 -11.17 -4.85
CA ILE A 121 1.63 -11.71 -5.80
C ILE A 121 1.25 -10.65 -6.85
N LEU A 122 1.21 -9.37 -6.45
CA LEU A 122 0.86 -8.24 -7.31
C LEU A 122 2.03 -7.80 -8.20
N ALA A 123 3.27 -7.96 -7.75
CA ALA A 123 4.46 -7.53 -8.49
C ALA A 123 4.57 -8.03 -9.94
N PRO A 124 4.20 -9.28 -10.30
CA PRO A 124 4.24 -9.75 -11.69
C PRO A 124 3.16 -9.14 -12.59
N TRP A 125 2.06 -8.64 -12.02
CA TRP A 125 0.94 -8.06 -12.77
C TRP A 125 1.14 -6.59 -13.07
N LEU A 126 2.08 -5.96 -12.37
CA LEU A 126 2.33 -4.56 -12.53
C LEU A 126 3.31 -4.35 -13.70
N PRO A 127 2.93 -3.61 -14.74
CA PRO A 127 3.85 -3.28 -15.82
C PRO A 127 5.03 -2.54 -15.21
N ARG A 128 6.21 -3.16 -15.25
CA ARG A 128 7.46 -2.46 -14.96
C ARG A 128 7.70 -1.51 -16.11
N ASP A 129 7.95 -0.25 -15.79
CA ASP A 129 8.66 0.67 -16.67
C ASP A 129 10.11 0.17 -16.78
N GLU A 130 10.28 -0.97 -17.46
CA GLU A 130 11.55 -1.29 -18.10
C GLU A 130 11.71 -0.18 -19.14
N SER A 131 12.40 0.91 -18.77
CA SER A 131 12.84 1.87 -19.78
C SER A 131 13.56 1.02 -20.83
N SER A 132 13.03 0.99 -22.04
CA SER A 132 13.64 0.31 -23.18
C SER A 132 14.90 1.07 -23.63
N ALA A 133 15.70 1.56 -22.68
CA ALA A 133 17.08 1.91 -22.90
C ALA A 133 17.83 0.58 -23.03
N LEU A 134 17.75 0.00 -24.23
CA LEU A 134 18.76 -0.92 -24.72
C LEU A 134 20.11 -0.36 -24.29
N ARG A 135 20.85 -1.12 -23.47
CA ARG A 135 22.21 -0.71 -23.07
C ARG A 135 23.00 -0.57 -24.37
N GLU A 136 23.82 0.48 -24.49
CA GLU A 136 24.67 0.69 -25.69
C GLU A 136 25.52 -0.55 -26.04
N GLU A 137 25.78 -1.39 -25.05
CA GLU A 137 26.46 -2.68 -25.13
C GLU A 137 25.76 -3.69 -26.06
N GLU A 138 24.42 -3.63 -26.15
CA GLU A 138 23.59 -4.51 -26.98
C GLU A 138 23.63 -4.11 -28.47
N PHE A 139 24.14 -2.90 -28.77
CA PHE A 139 24.51 -2.47 -30.12
C PHE A 139 25.92 -2.94 -30.54
N ILE A 140 26.74 -3.48 -29.63
CA ILE A 140 28.07 -4.01 -29.97
C ILE A 140 27.90 -5.40 -30.61
N GLY A 141 27.67 -5.41 -31.92
CA GLY A 141 27.57 -6.63 -32.74
C GLY A 141 26.25 -6.82 -33.48
N GLY A 142 25.28 -5.90 -33.32
CA GLY A 142 24.06 -5.87 -34.13
C GLY A 142 24.33 -5.29 -35.53
N MET A 143 23.79 -5.91 -36.59
CA MET A 143 23.80 -5.29 -37.93
C MET A 143 22.89 -4.06 -37.93
N ALA A 144 23.42 -2.92 -38.37
CA ALA A 144 22.62 -1.77 -38.74
C ALA A 144 21.78 -2.13 -39.98
N ILE A 145 20.46 -1.92 -39.89
CA ILE A 145 19.53 -1.89 -41.02
C ILE A 145 19.24 -0.45 -41.39
#